data_AF-A0A1G4AM21-F1
#
_entry.id   AF-A0A1G4AM21-F1
#
_cell.length_a   1.000
_cell.length_b   1.000
_cell.length_c   1.000
_cell.angle_alpha   90.00
_cell.angle_beta   90.00
_cell.angle_gamma   90.00
#
_symmetry.space_group_name_H-M   'P 1'
#
loop_
_entity.id
_entity.type
_entity.pdbx_description
1 polymer ?
#
loop_
_entity_poly.entity_id
_entity_poly.type
_entity_poly.pdbx_seq_one_letter_code
_entity_poly.pdbx_strand_id
1 'polypeptide(L)'
;MGRSGCTRLDQSARLPAQISDVLQQDVPPNVKFEVDDIEDSWTYSHLFNYIHSRMMNSSISKWEEYIRQSYEYIQNLTPGSWLELQDFAQPLSDDDTLKEEHALYQSMKHLVEAAAKTDHAFVDLDALKHMMEAAGFVDLSELRFKWPSNTWPRHAKFKELGASNHENITTGLQGFLMAALIRGLGWKADEVNVLAAQARKDVGDRNIHAYWPM
;
A
#
# COMPACT_ATOMS: atom_id res chain seq x y z
N MET A 1 13.40 -22.87 -16.53
CA MET A 1 12.89 -21.53 -16.90
C MET A 1 12.43 -20.84 -15.62
N GLY A 2 13.37 -20.20 -14.92
CA GLY A 2 13.10 -19.50 -13.67
C GLY A 2 12.60 -18.09 -13.97
N ARG A 3 11.45 -17.72 -13.43
CA ARG A 3 10.92 -16.35 -13.49
C ARG A 3 11.70 -15.52 -12.46
N SER A 4 12.50 -14.56 -12.92
CA SER A 4 13.08 -13.55 -12.05
C SER A 4 11.97 -12.60 -11.63
N GLY A 5 11.39 -12.81 -10.45
CA GLY A 5 10.53 -11.83 -9.79
C GLY A 5 11.42 -10.78 -9.14
N CYS A 6 11.39 -9.55 -9.67
CA CYS A 6 11.91 -8.38 -8.99
C CYS A 6 10.78 -7.85 -8.11
N THR A 7 10.85 -8.08 -6.80
CA THR A 7 9.95 -7.42 -5.85
C THR A 7 10.64 -6.15 -5.38
N ARG A 8 10.19 -5.00 -5.88
CA ARG A 8 10.62 -3.68 -5.40
C ARG A 8 9.68 -3.27 -4.26
N LEU A 9 10.23 -2.98 -3.09
CA LEU A 9 9.53 -2.30 -2.01
C LEU A 9 9.98 -0.84 -2.08
N ASP A 10 9.06 0.08 -2.39
CA ASP A 10 9.30 1.51 -2.24
C ASP A 10 8.69 2.02 -0.92
N GLN A 11 9.39 2.96 -0.30
CA GLN A 11 9.10 3.58 0.98
C GLN A 11 9.12 5.10 0.81
N SER A 12 8.00 5.66 0.37
CA SER A 12 7.78 7.10 0.30
C SER A 12 7.55 7.70 1.70
N ALA A 13 8.62 7.97 2.43
CA ALA A 13 8.67 9.02 3.42
C ALA A 13 10.12 9.14 3.86
N ARG A 14 10.63 10.38 4.05
CA ARG A 14 11.84 10.59 4.86
C ARG A 14 11.59 10.05 6.27
N LEU A 15 11.84 8.78 6.47
CA LEU A 15 11.95 8.10 7.76
C LEU A 15 13.45 7.83 7.99
N PRO A 16 13.92 7.96 9.23
CA PRO A 16 15.33 7.92 9.57
C PRO A 16 15.97 6.59 9.12
N ALA A 17 17.29 6.63 8.92
CA ALA A 17 18.20 5.58 8.44
C ALA A 17 18.11 4.17 9.08
N GLN A 18 17.09 3.88 9.90
CA GLN A 18 16.88 2.60 10.56
C GLN A 18 16.41 1.47 9.64
N ILE A 19 15.91 1.73 8.44
CA ILE A 19 15.41 0.67 7.56
C ILE A 19 16.51 0.05 6.68
N SER A 20 17.62 0.77 6.40
CA SER A 20 18.72 0.22 5.58
C SER A 20 19.43 -0.96 6.22
N ASP A 21 19.52 -0.96 7.56
CA ASP A 21 20.32 -1.95 8.28
C ASP A 21 19.55 -3.27 8.53
N VAL A 22 18.21 -3.20 8.55
CA VAL A 22 17.34 -4.38 8.78
C VAL A 22 17.27 -5.29 7.56
N LEU A 23 17.50 -4.76 6.35
CA LEU A 23 17.37 -5.51 5.09
C LEU A 23 18.62 -6.30 4.69
N GLN A 24 19.74 -6.23 5.43
CA GLN A 24 20.98 -6.93 5.07
C GLN A 24 21.08 -8.38 5.55
N GLN A 25 20.12 -8.90 6.31
CA GLN A 25 20.12 -10.30 6.74
C GLN A 25 19.26 -11.14 5.78
N ASP A 26 19.88 -12.12 5.13
CA ASP A 26 19.26 -13.13 4.26
C ASP A 26 18.61 -12.63 2.95
N VAL A 27 19.32 -11.80 2.20
CA VAL A 27 18.92 -11.38 0.84
C VAL A 27 19.19 -12.50 -0.17
N PRO A 28 18.20 -12.99 -0.94
CA PRO A 28 18.45 -13.93 -2.03
C PRO A 28 19.43 -13.34 -3.05
N PRO A 29 20.30 -14.16 -3.67
CA PRO A 29 21.36 -13.66 -4.56
C PRO A 29 20.82 -12.95 -5.82
N ASN A 30 19.53 -13.11 -6.12
CA ASN A 30 18.83 -12.50 -7.25
C ASN A 30 18.06 -11.23 -6.88
N VAL A 31 18.26 -10.67 -5.69
CA VAL A 31 17.61 -9.43 -5.23
C VAL A 31 18.67 -8.35 -5.05
N LYS A 32 18.37 -7.15 -5.57
CA LYS A 32 19.16 -5.94 -5.38
C LYS A 32 18.25 -4.85 -4.85
N PHE A 33 18.70 -4.15 -3.82
CA PHE A 33 17.98 -3.01 -3.27
C PHE A 33 18.59 -1.72 -3.80
N GLU A 34 17.73 -0.81 -4.24
CA GLU A 34 18.09 0.52 -4.71
C GLU A 34 17.22 1.52 -3.97
N VAL A 35 17.83 2.61 -3.48
CA VAL A 35 17.11 3.71 -2.84
C VAL A 35 16.94 4.78 -3.89
N ASP A 36 15.70 5.01 -4.29
CA ASP A 36 15.35 5.89 -5.41
C ASP A 36 13.89 6.33 -5.29
N ASP A 37 13.57 7.50 -5.84
CA ASP A 37 12.21 8.01 -5.90
C ASP A 37 11.55 7.52 -7.19
N ILE A 38 10.42 6.82 -7.09
CA ILE A 38 9.76 6.23 -8.26
C ILE A 38 9.07 7.27 -9.14
N GLU A 39 8.81 8.48 -8.62
CA GLU A 39 8.20 9.59 -9.37
C GLU A 39 9.24 10.40 -10.15
N ASP A 40 10.53 10.24 -9.84
CA ASP A 40 11.62 10.80 -10.62
C ASP A 40 11.80 10.04 -11.96
N SER A 41 12.53 10.68 -12.88
CA SER A 41 12.84 10.08 -14.19
C SER A 41 13.70 8.83 -14.03
N TRP A 42 13.22 7.69 -14.52
CA TRP A 42 13.93 6.42 -14.41
C TRP A 42 15.20 6.37 -15.27
N THR A 43 16.35 6.16 -14.64
CA THR A 43 17.67 6.11 -15.29
C THR A 43 18.32 4.72 -15.26
N TYR A 44 17.50 3.68 -15.04
CA TYR A 44 17.98 2.30 -14.92
C TYR A 44 18.69 1.85 -16.20
N SER A 45 19.84 1.18 -16.01
CA SER A 45 20.65 0.63 -17.10
C SER A 45 20.19 -0.75 -17.56
N HIS A 46 19.18 -1.33 -16.91
CA HIS A 46 18.74 -2.70 -17.10
C HIS A 46 17.24 -2.80 -17.29
N LEU A 47 16.81 -3.70 -18.17
CA LEU A 47 15.42 -3.79 -18.58
C LEU A 47 14.60 -4.62 -17.60
N PHE A 48 13.40 -4.15 -17.29
CA PHE A 48 12.41 -4.91 -16.53
C PHE A 48 11.43 -5.56 -17.50
N ASN A 49 11.05 -6.81 -17.20
CA ASN A 49 9.94 -7.49 -17.84
C ASN A 49 8.68 -7.52 -16.95
N TYR A 50 8.81 -7.03 -15.72
CA TYR A 50 7.76 -7.01 -14.73
C TYR A 50 8.03 -5.89 -13.73
N ILE A 51 7.04 -5.03 -13.52
CA ILE A 51 7.05 -3.96 -12.53
C ILE A 51 5.89 -4.26 -11.58
N HIS A 52 6.18 -4.31 -10.28
CA HIS A 52 5.20 -4.55 -9.24
C HIS A 52 5.28 -3.44 -8.19
N SER A 53 4.13 -2.83 -7.91
CA SER A 53 3.98 -1.80 -6.89
C SER A 53 2.84 -2.17 -5.97
N ARG A 54 3.08 -2.08 -4.67
CA ARG A 54 2.14 -2.56 -3.67
C ARG A 54 2.05 -1.61 -2.47
N MET A 55 0.82 -1.32 -2.05
CA MET A 55 0.51 -0.41 -0.93
C MET A 55 1.11 0.99 -1.14
N MET A 56 0.91 1.57 -2.32
CA MET A 56 1.44 2.87 -2.73
C MET A 56 0.41 4.01 -2.62
N ASN A 57 -0.80 3.74 -2.12
CA ASN A 57 -1.72 4.80 -1.72
C ASN A 57 -1.10 5.64 -0.60
N SER A 58 -1.22 6.96 -0.70
CA SER A 58 -0.49 7.95 0.10
C SER A 58 1.01 8.09 -0.23
N SER A 59 1.54 7.31 -1.16
CA SER A 59 2.96 7.30 -1.53
C SER A 59 3.24 7.97 -2.87
N ILE A 60 2.37 7.71 -3.84
CA ILE A 60 2.46 8.29 -5.19
C ILE A 60 1.58 9.53 -5.23
N SER A 61 2.17 10.66 -5.61
CA SER A 61 1.45 11.92 -5.77
C SER A 61 0.77 12.04 -7.14
N LYS A 62 1.37 11.44 -8.18
CA LYS A 62 0.92 11.57 -9.57
C LYS A 62 0.82 10.22 -10.26
N TRP A 63 -0.24 9.50 -9.95
CA TRP A 63 -0.51 8.16 -10.49
C TRP A 63 -0.48 8.08 -12.01
N GLU A 64 -1.09 9.04 -12.72
CA GLU A 64 -1.06 9.06 -14.19
C GLU A 64 0.36 9.20 -14.76
N GLU A 65 1.19 10.06 -14.16
CA GLU A 65 2.59 10.25 -14.58
C GLU A 65 3.41 8.99 -14.30
N TYR A 66 3.23 8.40 -13.12
CA TYR A 66 3.89 7.15 -12.72
C TYR A 66 3.53 5.97 -13.65
N ILE A 67 2.25 5.80 -13.97
CA ILE A 67 1.77 4.75 -14.87
C ILE A 67 2.27 4.98 -16.29
N ARG A 68 2.23 6.24 -16.79
CA ARG A 68 2.78 6.60 -18.11
C ARG A 68 4.28 6.32 -18.19
N GLN A 69 5.05 6.73 -17.18
CA GLN A 69 6.49 6.45 -17.11
C GLN A 69 6.76 4.94 -17.12
N SER A 70 5.99 4.17 -16.35
CA SER A 70 6.08 2.71 -16.33
C SER A 70 5.84 2.11 -17.73
N TYR A 71 4.81 2.60 -18.43
CA TYR A 71 4.51 2.18 -19.80
C TYR A 71 5.63 2.51 -20.78
N GLU A 72 6.09 3.76 -20.80
CA GLU A 72 7.16 4.22 -21.69
C GLU A 72 8.46 3.45 -21.47
N TYR A 73 8.76 3.12 -20.21
CA TYR A 73 9.93 2.34 -19.87
C TYR A 73 9.85 0.91 -20.43
N ILE A 74 8.73 0.21 -20.22
CA ILE A 74 8.62 -1.19 -20.65
C ILE A 74 8.34 -1.35 -22.15
N GLN A 75 7.59 -0.43 -22.76
CA GLN A 75 7.23 -0.53 -24.18
C GLN A 75 8.46 -0.38 -25.08
N ASN A 76 9.33 0.59 -24.78
CA ASN A 76 10.50 0.88 -25.60
C ASN A 76 11.60 -0.18 -25.47
N LEU A 77 11.57 -0.96 -24.39
CA LEU A 77 12.71 -1.79 -24.00
C LEU A 77 12.38 -3.29 -23.98
N THR A 78 11.16 -3.69 -23.62
CA THR A 78 10.81 -5.09 -23.40
C THR A 78 9.34 -5.39 -23.78
N PRO A 79 9.03 -5.70 -25.06
CA PRO A 79 7.70 -6.14 -25.46
C PRO A 79 7.21 -7.36 -24.66
N GLY A 80 5.93 -7.35 -24.23
CA GLY A 80 5.34 -8.43 -23.43
C GLY A 80 5.54 -8.33 -21.92
N SER A 81 5.99 -7.16 -21.44
CA SER A 81 6.15 -6.87 -20.01
C SER A 81 4.83 -6.54 -19.32
N TRP A 82 4.83 -6.64 -17.99
CA TRP A 82 3.64 -6.40 -17.15
C TRP A 82 3.90 -5.32 -16.09
N LEU A 83 2.89 -4.50 -15.84
CA LEU A 83 2.78 -3.66 -14.64
C LEU A 83 1.66 -4.25 -13.76
N GLU A 84 1.97 -4.56 -12.52
CA GLU A 84 1.01 -4.97 -11.49
C GLU A 84 0.95 -3.91 -10.40
N LEU A 85 -0.25 -3.36 -10.19
CA LEU A 85 -0.56 -2.44 -9.09
C LEU A 85 -1.45 -3.17 -8.09
N GLN A 86 -0.99 -3.29 -6.85
CA GLN A 86 -1.74 -3.90 -5.76
C GLN A 86 -1.91 -2.90 -4.62
N ASP A 87 -3.07 -2.27 -4.52
CA ASP A 87 -3.31 -1.25 -3.50
C ASP A 87 -4.55 -1.55 -2.66
N PHE A 88 -4.85 -0.69 -1.70
CA PHE A 88 -5.92 -0.88 -0.74
C PHE A 88 -6.80 0.37 -0.61
N ALA A 89 -8.05 0.13 -0.24
CA ALA A 89 -9.03 1.18 0.04
C ALA A 89 -9.39 1.23 1.54
N GLN A 90 -10.34 2.11 1.88
CA GLN A 90 -10.98 2.18 3.20
C GLN A 90 -11.46 0.78 3.64
N PRO A 91 -11.21 0.35 4.90
CA PRO A 91 -11.70 -0.93 5.39
C PRO A 91 -13.22 -0.98 5.42
N LEU A 92 -13.77 -2.15 5.10
CA LEU A 92 -15.20 -2.46 5.05
C LEU A 92 -15.53 -3.70 5.89
N SER A 93 -16.83 -3.92 6.14
CA SER A 93 -17.37 -5.20 6.63
C SER A 93 -18.63 -5.53 5.85
N ASP A 94 -18.87 -6.82 5.57
CA ASP A 94 -20.07 -7.24 4.83
C ASP A 94 -21.33 -7.36 5.71
N ASP A 95 -21.17 -7.28 7.03
CA ASP A 95 -22.23 -7.51 8.03
C ASP A 95 -22.37 -6.39 9.05
N ASP A 96 -21.95 -5.17 8.67
CA ASP A 96 -22.08 -3.94 9.45
C ASP A 96 -21.42 -3.98 10.84
N THR A 97 -20.47 -4.90 11.03
CA THR A 97 -19.69 -5.01 12.27
C THR A 97 -18.61 -3.94 12.38
N LEU A 98 -18.08 -3.46 11.25
CA LEU A 98 -17.28 -2.24 11.19
C LEU A 98 -18.20 -1.05 10.90
N LYS A 99 -18.13 -0.05 11.76
CA LYS A 99 -18.93 1.17 11.70
C LYS A 99 -18.08 2.41 11.74
N GLU A 100 -18.63 3.54 11.31
CA GLU A 100 -17.88 4.79 11.24
C GLU A 100 -17.32 5.23 12.60
N GLU A 101 -18.01 4.99 13.71
CA GLU A 101 -17.53 5.37 15.04
C GLU A 101 -16.29 4.59 15.52
N HIS A 102 -15.95 3.48 14.89
CA HIS A 102 -14.76 2.71 15.25
C HIS A 102 -13.50 3.49 14.92
N ALA A 103 -12.54 3.44 15.84
CA ALA A 103 -11.25 4.08 15.67
C ALA A 103 -10.50 3.52 14.46
N LEU A 104 -10.66 2.23 14.10
CA LEU A 104 -10.11 1.70 12.84
C LEU A 104 -10.63 2.47 11.62
N TYR A 105 -11.93 2.71 11.54
CA TYR A 105 -12.52 3.44 10.41
C TYR A 105 -12.07 4.91 10.40
N GLN A 106 -12.13 5.58 11.56
CA GLN A 106 -11.71 6.97 11.71
C GLN A 106 -10.22 7.17 11.42
N SER A 107 -9.37 6.21 11.79
CA SER A 107 -7.94 6.22 11.47
C SER A 107 -7.70 6.37 9.98
N MET A 108 -8.37 5.55 9.19
CA MET A 108 -8.21 5.56 7.74
C MET A 108 -8.86 6.80 7.12
N LYS A 109 -10.03 7.22 7.61
CA LYS A 109 -10.66 8.47 7.18
C LYS A 109 -9.73 9.68 7.37
N HIS A 110 -9.11 9.80 8.54
CA HIS A 110 -8.19 10.90 8.82
C HIS A 110 -6.90 10.82 8.01
N LEU A 111 -6.41 9.62 7.70
CA LEU A 111 -5.28 9.45 6.79
C LEU A 111 -5.63 9.96 5.38
N VAL A 112 -6.81 9.63 4.85
CA VAL A 112 -7.28 10.14 3.55
C VAL A 112 -7.43 11.67 3.58
N GLU A 113 -8.01 12.22 4.65
CA GLU A 113 -8.15 13.68 4.84
C GLU A 113 -6.79 14.38 4.94
N ALA A 114 -5.81 13.77 5.62
CA ALA A 114 -4.46 14.30 5.74
C ALA A 114 -3.72 14.26 4.40
N ALA A 115 -3.85 13.16 3.68
CA ALA A 115 -3.28 12.94 2.35
C ALA A 115 -3.85 13.93 1.32
N ALA A 116 -5.15 14.26 1.40
CA ALA A 116 -5.77 15.25 0.52
C ALA A 116 -5.30 16.70 0.77
N LYS A 117 -4.65 16.98 1.90
CA LYS A 117 -4.01 18.28 2.19
C LYS A 117 -2.55 18.33 1.74
N THR A 118 -2.02 17.22 1.24
CA THR A 118 -0.72 17.13 0.59
C THR A 118 -0.93 16.72 -0.87
N ASP A 119 0.15 16.61 -1.64
CA ASP A 119 0.05 16.14 -3.03
C ASP A 119 -0.17 14.62 -3.13
N HIS A 120 -0.39 13.90 -2.02
CA HIS A 120 -0.39 12.43 -1.97
C HIS A 120 -1.78 11.86 -1.71
N ALA A 121 -2.81 12.46 -2.31
CA ALA A 121 -4.19 12.00 -2.14
C ALA A 121 -4.35 10.52 -2.52
N PHE A 122 -5.22 9.81 -1.80
CA PHE A 122 -5.56 8.43 -2.15
C PHE A 122 -6.21 8.40 -3.54
N VAL A 123 -5.79 7.44 -4.35
CA VAL A 123 -6.43 7.19 -5.64
C VAL A 123 -7.63 6.29 -5.45
N ASP A 124 -8.66 6.52 -6.26
CA ASP A 124 -9.72 5.52 -6.44
C ASP A 124 -9.12 4.31 -7.16
N LEU A 125 -9.21 3.13 -6.55
CA LEU A 125 -8.66 1.90 -7.13
C LEU A 125 -9.30 1.56 -8.48
N ASP A 126 -10.57 1.93 -8.66
CA ASP A 126 -11.28 1.71 -9.92
C ASP A 126 -10.73 2.62 -11.04
N ALA A 127 -10.14 3.76 -10.69
CA ALA A 127 -9.53 4.69 -11.64
C ALA A 127 -8.18 4.18 -12.18
N LEU A 128 -7.44 3.37 -11.42
CA LEU A 128 -6.12 2.85 -11.84
C LEU A 128 -6.19 2.10 -13.16
N LYS A 129 -7.23 1.28 -13.35
CA LYS A 129 -7.44 0.55 -14.61
C LYS A 129 -7.60 1.51 -15.78
N HIS A 130 -8.41 2.55 -15.63
CA HIS A 130 -8.61 3.56 -16.66
C HIS A 130 -7.34 4.34 -16.98
N MET A 131 -6.52 4.66 -15.96
CA MET A 131 -5.21 5.30 -16.15
C MET A 131 -4.23 4.39 -16.92
N MET A 132 -4.21 3.10 -16.62
CA MET A 132 -3.40 2.13 -17.37
C MET A 132 -3.84 2.02 -18.83
N GLU A 133 -5.15 1.97 -19.08
CA GLU A 133 -5.74 1.95 -20.43
C GLU A 133 -5.35 3.23 -21.19
N ALA A 134 -5.46 4.39 -20.55
CA ALA A 134 -5.10 5.69 -21.14
C ALA A 134 -3.60 5.81 -21.45
N ALA A 135 -2.73 5.20 -20.64
CA ALA A 135 -1.29 5.16 -20.88
C ALA A 135 -0.90 4.23 -22.05
N GLY A 136 -1.80 3.33 -22.47
CA GLY A 136 -1.58 2.41 -23.60
C GLY A 136 -1.34 0.95 -23.21
N PHE A 137 -1.48 0.60 -21.92
CA PHE A 137 -1.45 -0.81 -21.52
C PHE A 137 -2.61 -1.59 -22.17
N VAL A 138 -2.34 -2.85 -22.48
CA VAL A 138 -3.30 -3.79 -23.06
C VAL A 138 -3.45 -5.01 -22.14
N ASP A 139 -4.45 -5.87 -22.42
CA ASP A 139 -4.72 -7.09 -21.66
C ASP A 139 -4.92 -6.86 -20.15
N LEU A 140 -5.63 -5.77 -19.80
CA LEU A 140 -5.88 -5.38 -18.43
C LEU A 140 -6.78 -6.38 -17.69
N SER A 141 -6.28 -6.91 -16.57
CA SER A 141 -7.02 -7.74 -15.64
C SER A 141 -7.10 -7.07 -14.28
N GLU A 142 -8.26 -7.13 -13.66
CA GLU A 142 -8.52 -6.61 -12.32
C GLU A 142 -8.96 -7.77 -11.42
N LEU A 143 -8.33 -7.89 -10.25
CA LEU A 143 -8.63 -8.92 -9.28
C LEU A 143 -8.93 -8.25 -7.95
N ARG A 144 -10.10 -8.51 -7.37
CA ARG A 144 -10.49 -7.97 -6.07
C ARG A 144 -10.30 -8.99 -4.97
N PHE A 145 -9.65 -8.56 -3.89
CA PHE A 145 -9.37 -9.38 -2.73
C PHE A 145 -9.93 -8.75 -1.45
N LYS A 146 -10.31 -9.62 -0.51
CA LYS A 146 -10.62 -9.21 0.86
C LYS A 146 -9.45 -9.60 1.74
N TRP A 147 -8.74 -8.62 2.27
CA TRP A 147 -7.66 -8.86 3.22
C TRP A 147 -8.17 -8.64 4.65
N PRO A 148 -8.41 -9.69 5.46
CA PRO A 148 -9.05 -9.56 6.77
C PRO A 148 -8.18 -8.79 7.78
N SER A 149 -8.80 -8.05 8.72
CA SER A 149 -8.09 -7.36 9.84
C SER A 149 -7.41 -8.32 10.79
N ASN A 150 -8.05 -9.46 11.02
CA ASN A 150 -7.69 -10.42 12.06
C ASN A 150 -8.22 -11.82 11.75
N THR A 151 -8.19 -12.70 12.74
CA THR A 151 -8.54 -14.14 12.63
C THR A 151 -10.05 -14.43 12.68
N TRP A 152 -10.91 -13.44 12.43
CA TRP A 152 -12.36 -13.64 12.34
C TRP A 152 -12.81 -14.64 11.24
N PRO A 153 -12.14 -14.76 10.06
CA PRO A 153 -12.60 -15.70 9.04
C PRO A 153 -12.53 -17.15 9.51
N ARG A 154 -13.52 -17.97 9.10
CA ARG A 154 -13.54 -19.41 9.41
C ARG A 154 -12.52 -20.20 8.60
N HIS A 155 -12.36 -19.85 7.32
CA HIS A 155 -11.51 -20.56 6.38
C HIS A 155 -10.02 -20.40 6.74
N ALA A 156 -9.29 -21.52 6.82
CA ALA A 156 -7.91 -21.56 7.34
C ALA A 156 -6.97 -20.56 6.64
N LYS A 157 -6.98 -20.51 5.31
CA LYS A 157 -6.16 -19.57 4.53
C LYS A 157 -6.44 -18.10 4.87
N PHE A 158 -7.71 -17.71 5.02
CA PHE A 158 -8.06 -16.32 5.33
C PHE A 158 -7.78 -15.97 6.79
N LYS A 159 -7.84 -16.96 7.69
CA LYS A 159 -7.44 -16.79 9.07
C LYS A 159 -5.94 -16.54 9.21
N GLU A 160 -5.11 -17.26 8.45
CA GLU A 160 -3.67 -17.03 8.39
C GLU A 160 -3.35 -15.64 7.81
N LEU A 161 -3.97 -15.27 6.68
CA LEU A 161 -3.84 -13.93 6.10
C LEU A 161 -4.23 -12.82 7.08
N GLY A 162 -5.31 -13.02 7.83
CA GLY A 162 -5.77 -12.08 8.86
C GLY A 162 -4.83 -12.00 10.06
N ALA A 163 -4.19 -13.11 10.46
CA ALA A 163 -3.18 -13.10 11.50
C ALA A 163 -1.95 -12.27 11.08
N SER A 164 -1.47 -12.45 9.84
CA SER A 164 -0.37 -11.64 9.30
C SER A 164 -0.76 -10.16 9.17
N ASN A 165 -1.98 -9.86 8.74
CA ASN A 165 -2.44 -8.48 8.63
C ASN A 165 -2.58 -7.80 10.00
N HIS A 166 -3.08 -8.53 11.00
CA HIS A 166 -3.19 -8.04 12.37
C HIS A 166 -1.83 -7.58 12.91
N GLU A 167 -0.77 -8.37 12.68
CA GLU A 167 0.60 -8.03 13.05
C GLU A 167 1.09 -6.77 12.30
N ASN A 168 0.85 -6.71 10.98
CA ASN A 168 1.25 -5.59 10.13
C ASN A 168 0.62 -4.27 10.61
N ILE A 169 -0.70 -4.27 10.83
CA ILE A 169 -1.44 -3.08 11.26
C ILE A 169 -1.01 -2.69 12.67
N THR A 170 -0.92 -3.65 13.59
CA THR A 170 -0.59 -3.36 14.99
C THR A 170 0.81 -2.78 15.15
N THR A 171 1.75 -3.20 14.31
CA THR A 171 3.14 -2.72 14.34
C THR A 171 3.32 -1.41 13.57
N GLY A 172 2.64 -1.24 12.43
CA GLY A 172 2.87 -0.13 11.50
C GLY A 172 1.95 1.08 11.67
N LEU A 173 0.69 0.88 12.09
CA LEU A 173 -0.36 1.90 11.99
C LEU A 173 -0.02 3.22 12.71
N GLN A 174 0.60 3.14 13.89
CA GLN A 174 0.98 4.33 14.64
C GLN A 174 1.96 5.21 13.86
N GLY A 175 2.94 4.62 13.17
CA GLY A 175 3.93 5.37 12.38
C GLY A 175 3.28 6.15 11.24
N PHE A 176 2.37 5.49 10.52
CA PHE A 176 1.60 6.13 9.43
C PHE A 176 0.74 7.28 9.95
N LEU A 177 -0.03 7.05 11.03
CA LEU A 177 -0.88 8.09 11.63
C LEU A 177 -0.06 9.27 12.16
N MET A 178 1.07 9.01 12.82
CA MET A 178 1.95 10.06 13.35
C MET A 178 2.46 10.97 12.23
N ALA A 179 2.96 10.38 11.16
CA ALA A 179 3.52 11.12 10.04
C ALA A 179 2.46 11.95 9.32
N ALA A 180 1.30 11.35 9.01
CA ALA A 180 0.26 11.98 8.21
C ALA A 180 -0.56 12.99 9.02
N LEU A 181 -1.06 12.63 10.21
CA LEU A 181 -2.03 13.47 10.94
C LEU A 181 -1.38 14.71 11.56
N ILE A 182 -0.11 14.61 11.99
CA ILE A 182 0.62 15.78 12.52
C ILE A 182 0.90 16.77 11.38
N ARG A 183 1.43 16.30 10.24
CA ARG A 183 1.81 17.18 9.13
C ARG A 183 0.60 17.71 8.36
N GLY A 184 -0.39 16.86 8.08
CA GLY A 184 -1.55 17.19 7.27
C GLY A 184 -2.68 17.84 8.08
N LEU A 185 -2.94 17.38 9.31
CA LEU A 185 -4.08 17.86 10.11
C LEU A 185 -3.67 18.70 11.33
N GLY A 186 -2.39 18.80 11.66
CA GLY A 186 -1.92 19.58 12.82
C GLY A 186 -2.25 18.94 14.17
N TRP A 187 -2.51 17.63 14.21
CA TRP A 187 -2.80 16.91 15.45
C TRP A 187 -1.58 16.90 16.38
N LYS A 188 -1.83 16.76 17.68
CA LYS A 188 -0.78 16.53 18.67
C LYS A 188 -0.42 15.05 18.72
N ALA A 189 0.84 14.75 19.03
CA ALA A 189 1.33 13.37 19.15
C ALA A 189 0.48 12.51 20.09
N ASP A 190 0.03 13.07 21.22
CA ASP A 190 -0.80 12.36 22.20
C ASP A 190 -2.18 11.98 21.63
N GLU A 191 -2.80 12.85 20.83
CA GLU A 191 -4.09 12.58 20.17
C GLU A 191 -3.95 11.42 19.17
N VAL A 192 -2.85 11.42 18.41
CA VAL A 192 -2.53 10.34 17.46
C VAL A 192 -2.27 9.02 18.19
N ASN A 193 -1.52 9.05 19.30
CA ASN A 193 -1.24 7.85 20.09
C ASN A 193 -2.52 7.22 20.65
N VAL A 194 -3.46 8.05 21.11
CA VAL A 194 -4.78 7.60 21.58
C VAL A 194 -5.56 6.93 20.44
N LEU A 195 -5.66 7.58 19.28
CA LEU A 195 -6.34 7.01 18.12
C LEU A 195 -5.71 5.67 17.68
N ALA A 196 -4.39 5.62 17.58
CA ALA A 196 -3.66 4.41 17.19
C ALA A 196 -3.85 3.26 18.20
N ALA A 197 -3.95 3.55 19.50
CA ALA A 197 -4.23 2.54 20.52
C ALA A 197 -5.67 2.01 20.42
N GLN A 198 -6.64 2.88 20.18
CA GLN A 198 -8.04 2.48 19.98
C GLN A 198 -8.21 1.68 18.69
N ALA A 199 -7.59 2.11 17.59
CA ALA A 199 -7.64 1.39 16.32
C ALA A 199 -7.02 -0.01 16.43
N ARG A 200 -5.92 -0.17 17.17
CA ARG A 200 -5.34 -1.50 17.47
C ARG A 200 -6.30 -2.39 18.24
N LYS A 201 -7.07 -1.82 19.18
CA LYS A 201 -8.11 -2.56 19.90
C LYS A 201 -9.21 -3.04 18.96
N ASP A 202 -9.69 -2.18 18.05
CA ASP A 202 -10.69 -2.55 17.06
C ASP A 202 -10.18 -3.64 16.09
N VAL A 203 -8.94 -3.49 15.61
CA VAL A 203 -8.27 -4.48 14.74
C VAL A 203 -8.13 -5.83 15.45
N GLY A 204 -7.97 -5.86 16.78
CA GLY A 204 -7.93 -7.09 17.57
C GLY A 204 -9.29 -7.69 17.93
N ASP A 205 -10.38 -6.96 17.76
CA ASP A 205 -11.71 -7.45 18.08
C ASP A 205 -12.23 -8.38 16.98
N ARG A 206 -12.39 -9.67 17.31
CA ARG A 206 -12.89 -10.69 16.38
C ARG A 206 -14.40 -10.57 16.09
N ASN A 207 -15.11 -9.70 16.79
CA ASN A 207 -16.50 -9.34 16.48
C ASN A 207 -16.58 -8.24 15.41
N ILE A 208 -15.46 -7.58 15.09
CA ILE A 208 -15.36 -6.63 13.98
C ILE A 208 -14.80 -7.39 12.77
N HIS A 209 -15.66 -7.75 11.83
CA HIS A 209 -15.30 -8.51 10.63
C HIS A 209 -14.76 -7.61 9.51
N ALA A 210 -13.87 -6.68 9.89
CA ALA A 210 -13.26 -5.75 8.97
C ALA A 210 -12.31 -6.45 7.99
N TYR A 211 -12.27 -5.94 6.76
CA TYR A 211 -11.28 -6.29 5.75
C TYR A 211 -10.93 -5.07 4.89
N TRP A 212 -9.77 -5.12 4.26
CA TRP A 212 -9.29 -4.12 3.32
C TRP A 212 -9.63 -4.64 1.93
N PRO A 213 -10.47 -3.92 1.16
CA PRO A 213 -10.60 -4.16 -0.26
C PRO A 213 -9.26 -3.84 -0.92
N MET A 214 -8.76 -4.80 -1.72
CA MET A 214 -7.62 -4.62 -2.62
C MET A 214 -8.05 -4.96 -4.03
#